data_AF-A0A6V7IKQ4-F1
#
_entry.id   AF-A0A6V7IKQ4-F1
#
_cell.length_a   1.000
_cell.length_b   1.000
_cell.length_c   1.000
_cell.angle_alpha   90.00
_cell.angle_beta   90.00
_cell.angle_gamma   90.00
#
_symmetry.space_group_name_H-M   'P 1'
#
loop_
_entity.id
_entity.type
_entity.pdbx_description
1 polymer ?
#
loop_
_entity_poly.entity_id
_entity_poly.type
_entity_poly.pdbx_seq_one_letter_code
_entity_poly.pdbx_strand_id
1 'polypeptide(L)' 'VFRHGDRAPLLYGDEGYPNDPYLDYEFYPEGPAQLNN' A
#
# COMPACT_ATOMS: atom_id res chain seq x y z
N VAL A 1 -19.73 8.07 9.65
CA VAL A 1 -19.03 7.02 8.87
C VAL A 1 -17.66 7.56 8.55
N PHE A 2 -16.60 6.96 9.10
CA PHE A 2 -15.23 7.47 8.97
C PHE A 2 -14.42 6.57 8.03
N ARG A 3 -13.47 7.16 7.31
CA ARG A 3 -12.43 6.43 6.60
C ARG A 3 -11.23 6.20 7.50
N HIS A 4 -10.43 5.21 7.15
CA HIS A 4 -9.12 5.00 7.75
C HIS A 4 -8.18 6.17 7.42
N GLY A 5 -7.10 6.30 8.19
CA GLY A 5 -6.02 7.25 7.90
C GLY A 5 -5.17 6.83 6.69
N ASP A 6 -4.06 7.53 6.48
CA ASP A 6 -3.16 7.25 5.38
C ASP A 6 -2.48 5.89 5.56
N ARG A 7 -2.40 5.12 4.47
CA ARG A 7 -1.81 3.78 4.44
C ARG A 7 -1.00 3.56 3.18
N ALA A 8 -0.06 2.63 3.23
CA ALA A 8 0.61 2.10 2.05
C ALA A 8 -0.41 1.54 1.04
N PRO A 9 -0.11 1.58 -0.28
CA PRO A 9 -0.97 0.97 -1.28
C PRO A 9 -1.02 -0.55 -1.10
N LEU A 10 -2.13 -1.17 -1.47
CA LEU A 10 -2.18 -2.60 -1.67
C LEU A 10 -1.51 -2.95 -3.01
N LEU A 11 -0.45 -3.74 -2.98
CA LEU A 11 0.32 -4.10 -4.17
C LEU A 11 -0.35 -5.14 -5.08
N TYR A 12 -1.45 -5.74 -4.63
CA TYR A 12 -2.21 -6.76 -5.36
C TYR A 12 -3.66 -6.32 -5.55
N GLY A 13 -4.28 -6.69 -6.67
CA GLY A 13 -5.67 -6.33 -6.96
C GLY A 13 -5.81 -4.92 -7.56
N ASP A 14 -6.80 -4.15 -7.12
CA ASP A 14 -7.25 -2.92 -7.80
C ASP A 14 -6.43 -1.66 -7.46
N GLU A 15 -5.53 -1.72 -6.48
CA GLU A 15 -4.68 -0.59 -6.09
C GLU A 15 -3.27 -0.65 -6.72
N GLY A 16 -2.88 -1.80 -7.26
CA GLY A 16 -1.58 -2.02 -7.89
C GLY A 16 -1.64 -1.91 -9.41
N TYR A 17 -0.67 -1.20 -9.99
CA TYR A 17 -0.46 -1.21 -11.44
C TYR A 17 0.62 -2.25 -11.79
N PRO A 18 0.41 -3.16 -12.76
CA PRO A 18 1.35 -4.25 -13.04
C PRO A 18 2.78 -3.83 -13.42
N ASN A 19 2.99 -2.60 -13.88
CA ASN A 19 4.33 -2.06 -14.19
C ASN A 19 4.72 -0.91 -13.24
N ASP A 20 4.17 -0.88 -12.03
CA ASP A 20 4.60 0.08 -11.03
C ASP A 20 6.08 -0.17 -10.66
N PRO A 21 6.97 0.83 -10.71
CA PRO A 21 8.35 0.67 -10.28
C PRO A 21 8.49 0.26 -8.80
N TYR A 22 7.44 0.44 -7.99
CA TYR A 22 7.39 0.05 -6.58
C TYR A 22 6.63 -1.26 -6.33
N LEU A 23 6.31 -2.04 -7.37
CA LEU A 23 5.58 -3.31 -7.24
C LEU A 23 6.31 -4.31 -6.33
N ASP A 24 7.64 -4.31 -6.36
CA ASP A 24 8.50 -5.17 -5.54
C ASP A 24 9.07 -4.44 -4.31
N TYR A 25 8.58 -3.23 -4.01
CA TYR A 25 9.09 -2.45 -2.88
C TYR A 25 8.56 -2.98 -1.56
N GLU A 26 9.45 -3.18 -0.59
CA GLU A 26 9.07 -3.54 0.77
C GLU A 26 8.69 -2.27 1.55
N PHE A 27 7.40 -2.10 1.83
CA PHE A 27 6.87 -0.98 2.62
C PHE A 27 7.15 -1.13 4.12
N TYR A 28 8.42 -1.19 4.51
CA TYR A 28 8.82 -1.33 5.92
C TYR A 28 8.39 -0.11 6.77
N PRO A 29 8.01 -0.27 8.06
CA PRO A 29 7.95 -1.52 8.83
C PRO A 29 6.67 -2.34 8.65
N GLU A 30 5.57 -1.70 8.28
CA GLU A 30 4.24 -2.29 8.44
C GLU A 30 3.80 -3.12 7.22
N GLY A 31 4.31 -2.80 6.03
CA GLY A 31 3.99 -3.47 4.78
C GLY A 31 2.83 -2.84 4.00
N PRO A 32 2.43 -3.44 2.87
CA PRO A 32 1.37 -2.93 2.03
C PRO A 32 0.01 -2.91 2.75
N ALA A 33 -0.83 -1.93 2.41
CA ALA A 33 -2.14 -1.69 3.02
C ALA A 33 -2.17 -1.41 4.54
N GLN A 34 -1.03 -1.19 5.20
CA GLN A 34 -1.00 -0.81 6.62
C GLN A 34 -0.97 0.70 6.83
N LEU A 35 -1.55 1.15 7.95
CA LEU A 35 -1.57 2.56 8.36
C LEU A 35 -0.16 3.06 8.66
N ASN A 36 0.16 4.26 8.19
CA ASN A 36 1.42 4.92 8.46
C ASN A 36 1.34 5.72 9.78
N ASN A 37 2.49 5.93 10.44
CA ASN A 37 2.64 6.78 11.64
C ASN A 37 3.13 8.18 11.30
#